data_AF-B1WRY1-F1
#
_entry.id   AF-B1WRY1-F1
#
_cell.length_a   1.000
_cell.length_b   1.000
_cell.length_c   1.000
_cell.angle_alpha   90.00
_cell.angle_beta   90.00
_cell.angle_gamma   90.00
#
_symmetry.space_group_name_H-M   'P 1'
#
loop_
_entity.id
_entity.type
_entity.pdbx_description
1 polymer ?
#
loop_
_entity_poly.entity_id
_entity_poly.type
_entity_poly.pdbx_seq_one_letter_code
_entity_poly.pdbx_strand_id
1 'polypeptide(L)'
;MTRIPEIKYKEVGDIYGVRTWVEYGFKQSKSELGWADFRVTHYEQIQKWWELIMSAYLMICLLSESFNSTVNPISKTFQNHELWDKGKGWKSLLNNVQLILQPYFYFNFILKWLKVLPIPQLSLGFPRLIAKINEVDYLHYLVYLWDDFCYSSA
;
A
#
# COMPACT_ATOMS: atom_id res chain seq x y z
N MET A 1 26.42 1.24 17.97
CA MET A 1 27.27 2.36 17.52
C MET A 1 26.76 2.82 16.16
N THR A 2 26.57 4.12 15.95
CA THR A 2 26.17 4.68 14.64
C THR A 2 27.37 5.38 14.00
N ARG A 3 27.38 5.50 12.67
CA ARG A 3 28.40 6.26 11.93
C ARG A 3 27.91 7.67 11.56
N ILE A 4 26.74 8.08 12.07
CA ILE A 4 26.13 9.36 11.73
C ILE A 4 26.78 10.42 12.64
N PRO A 5 27.49 11.42 12.07
CA PRO A 5 28.10 12.47 12.87
C PRO A 5 27.01 13.30 13.57
N GLU A 6 27.31 13.78 14.78
CA GLU A 6 26.50 14.77 15.53
C GLU A 6 25.08 14.33 15.96
N ILE A 7 24.70 13.06 15.78
CA ILE A 7 23.38 12.55 16.18
C ILE A 7 23.27 12.37 17.70
N LYS A 8 22.15 12.81 18.28
CA LYS A 8 21.89 12.63 19.72
C LYS A 8 21.43 11.20 20.00
N TYR A 9 21.73 10.70 21.21
CA TYR A 9 21.33 9.35 21.62
C TYR A 9 19.83 9.08 21.49
N LYS A 10 19.00 10.10 21.76
CA LYS A 10 17.53 10.00 21.60
C LYS A 10 17.12 9.80 20.14
N GLU A 11 17.71 10.56 19.22
CA GLU A 11 17.45 10.44 17.78
C GLU A 11 17.90 9.09 17.24
N VAL A 12 18.99 8.53 17.77
CA VAL A 12 19.39 7.14 17.48
C VAL A 12 18.28 6.18 17.92
N GLY A 13 17.74 6.33 19.13
CA GLY A 13 16.62 5.51 19.61
C GLY A 13 15.40 5.59 18.70
N ASP A 14 15.03 6.80 18.27
CA ASP A 14 13.90 7.03 17.38
C ASP A 14 14.09 6.35 16.01
N ILE A 15 15.30 6.44 15.42
CA ILE A 15 15.65 5.73 14.18
C ILE A 15 15.59 4.21 14.37
N TYR A 16 16.12 3.70 15.48
CA TYR A 16 16.05 2.26 15.79
C TYR A 16 14.62 1.77 16.02
N GLY A 17 13.68 2.65 16.38
CA GLY A 17 12.24 2.33 16.47
C GLY A 17 11.65 1.83 15.15
N VAL A 18 12.19 2.26 14.01
CA VAL A 18 11.79 1.78 12.67
C VAL A 18 12.03 0.27 12.51
N ARG A 19 13.01 -0.30 13.21
CA ARG A 19 13.26 -1.75 13.18
C ARG A 19 12.06 -2.55 13.66
N THR A 20 11.41 -2.10 14.73
CA THR A 20 10.20 -2.76 15.26
C THR A 20 9.07 -2.74 14.22
N TRP A 21 8.96 -1.65 13.46
CA TRP A 21 8.03 -1.55 12.34
C TRP A 21 8.35 -2.54 11.22
N VAL A 22 9.62 -2.70 10.86
CA VAL A 22 10.07 -3.68 9.86
C VAL A 22 9.74 -5.10 10.31
N GLU A 23 10.08 -5.46 11.55
CA GLU A 23 9.78 -6.77 12.13
C GLU A 23 8.27 -7.04 12.17
N TYR A 24 7.48 -6.05 12.57
CA TYR A 24 6.03 -6.14 12.56
C TYR A 24 5.47 -6.33 11.14
N GLY A 25 5.95 -5.56 10.17
CA GLY A 25 5.51 -5.67 8.78
C GLY A 25 5.88 -7.01 8.14
N PHE A 26 7.03 -7.62 8.48
CA PHE A 26 7.36 -8.97 8.02
C PHE A 26 6.41 -10.04 8.59
N LYS A 27 5.97 -9.88 9.85
CA LYS A 27 4.93 -10.74 10.41
C LYS A 27 3.64 -10.64 9.59
N GLN A 28 3.24 -9.41 9.23
CA GLN A 28 2.04 -9.20 8.41
C GLN A 28 2.20 -9.67 6.96
N SER A 29 3.40 -9.61 6.40
CA SER A 29 3.67 -10.15 5.05
C SER A 29 3.42 -11.66 4.99
N LYS A 30 3.72 -12.37 6.09
CA LYS A 30 3.39 -13.80 6.25
C LYS A 30 1.90 -14.05 6.40
N SER A 31 1.23 -13.32 7.29
CA SER A 31 -0.16 -13.63 7.68
C SER A 31 -1.21 -12.97 6.79
N GLU A 32 -1.01 -11.74 6.34
CA GLU A 32 -1.99 -10.93 5.61
C GLU A 32 -1.73 -10.89 4.10
N LEU A 33 -0.46 -10.83 3.67
CA LEU A 33 -0.10 -10.81 2.24
C LEU A 33 0.11 -12.21 1.64
N GLY A 34 0.03 -13.27 2.46
CA GLY A 34 0.05 -14.65 1.98
C GLY A 34 1.43 -15.18 1.58
N TRP A 35 2.54 -14.61 2.09
CA TRP A 35 3.86 -15.21 1.89
C TRP A 35 3.95 -16.63 2.44
N ALA A 36 3.23 -16.93 3.52
CA ALA A 36 3.19 -18.26 4.10
C ALA A 36 2.22 -19.23 3.38
N ASP A 37 1.58 -18.82 2.28
CA ASP A 37 0.66 -19.68 1.55
C ASP A 37 1.44 -20.69 0.68
N PHE A 38 1.35 -21.97 1.01
CA PHE A 38 2.12 -23.06 0.39
C PHE A 38 1.57 -23.51 -0.99
N ARG A 39 0.71 -22.70 -1.61
CA ARG A 39 0.08 -23.03 -2.90
C ARG A 39 1.02 -22.88 -4.10
N VAL A 40 2.05 -22.04 -3.99
CA VAL A 40 3.03 -21.81 -5.07
C VAL A 40 4.27 -22.67 -4.80
N THR A 41 4.52 -23.65 -5.66
CA THR A 41 5.58 -24.66 -5.46
C THR A 41 6.73 -24.56 -6.46
N HIS A 42 6.51 -23.95 -7.63
CA HIS A 42 7.55 -23.76 -8.64
C HIS A 42 8.43 -22.55 -8.31
N TYR A 43 9.75 -22.73 -8.30
CA TYR A 43 10.72 -21.69 -7.93
C TYR A 43 10.54 -20.36 -8.68
N GLU A 44 10.35 -20.40 -9.99
CA GLU A 44 10.14 -19.18 -10.79
C GLU A 44 8.88 -18.41 -10.36
N GLN A 45 7.82 -19.13 -9.98
CA GLN A 45 6.58 -18.54 -9.50
C GLN A 45 6.73 -18.05 -8.06
N ILE A 46 7.50 -18.74 -7.22
CA ILE A 46 7.82 -18.31 -5.85
C ILE A 46 8.55 -16.96 -5.89
N GLN A 47 9.52 -16.79 -6.81
CA GLN A 47 10.23 -15.52 -6.96
C GLN A 47 9.27 -14.39 -7.35
N LYS A 48 8.44 -14.58 -8.38
CA LYS A 48 7.45 -13.57 -8.81
C LYS A 48 6.43 -13.26 -7.72
N TRP A 49 6.02 -14.28 -6.96
CA TRP A 49 5.13 -14.10 -5.82
C TRP A 49 5.77 -13.26 -4.72
N TRP A 50 7.05 -13.53 -4.42
CA TRP A 50 7.81 -12.74 -3.47
C TRP A 50 7.97 -11.28 -3.90
N GLU A 51 8.29 -11.04 -5.18
CA GLU A 51 8.38 -9.70 -5.75
C GLU A 51 7.07 -8.93 -5.55
N LEU A 52 5.91 -9.54 -5.84
CA LEU A 52 4.60 -8.93 -5.63
C LEU A 52 4.33 -8.61 -4.15
N ILE A 53 4.65 -9.54 -3.23
CA ILE A 53 4.51 -9.32 -1.79
C ILE A 53 5.38 -8.15 -1.33
N MET A 54 6.62 -8.07 -1.82
CA MET A 54 7.55 -7.01 -1.45
C MET A 54 7.15 -5.66 -2.06
N SER A 55 6.57 -5.64 -3.26
CA SER A 55 5.95 -4.42 -3.81
C SER A 55 4.78 -3.92 -2.95
N ALA A 56 3.90 -4.83 -2.51
CA ALA A 56 2.80 -4.47 -1.62
C ALA A 56 3.31 -4.00 -0.25
N TYR A 57 4.32 -4.67 0.31
CA TYR A 57 4.98 -4.26 1.56
C TYR A 57 5.58 -2.86 1.44
N LEU A 58 6.36 -2.63 0.39
CA LEU A 58 6.99 -1.35 0.10
C LEU A 58 5.95 -0.24 -0.03
N MET A 59 4.86 -0.50 -0.76
CA MET A 59 3.74 0.44 -0.88
C MET A 59 3.21 0.85 0.49
N ILE A 60 2.97 -0.10 1.40
CA ILE A 60 2.51 0.21 2.77
C ILE A 60 3.56 0.99 3.57
N CYS A 61 4.85 0.66 3.42
CA CYS A 61 5.93 1.41 4.07
C CYS A 61 6.00 2.86 3.60
N LEU A 62 5.94 3.12 2.30
CA LEU A 62 5.99 4.47 1.73
C LEU A 62 4.81 5.36 2.18
N LEU A 63 3.69 4.73 2.53
CA LEU A 63 2.47 5.40 3.01
C LEU A 63 2.44 5.58 4.53
N SER A 64 3.37 4.97 5.27
CA SER A 64 3.42 5.09 6.72
C SER A 64 4.19 6.35 7.11
N GLU A 65 3.59 7.16 7.99
CA GLU A 65 4.24 8.31 8.64
C GLU A 65 5.56 7.92 9.34
N SER A 66 5.70 6.66 9.77
CA SER A 66 6.92 6.17 10.44
C SER A 66 8.12 6.05 9.50
N PHE A 67 7.89 5.94 8.20
CA PHE A 67 8.94 5.84 7.17
C PHE A 67 9.00 7.09 6.29
N ASN A 68 7.87 7.77 6.09
CA ASN A 68 7.78 8.94 5.26
C ASN A 68 6.96 10.04 5.95
N SER A 69 7.66 10.99 6.55
CA SER A 69 7.05 12.13 7.24
C SER A 69 6.44 13.17 6.29
N THR A 70 6.65 13.06 4.98
CA THR A 70 6.11 14.00 3.99
C THR A 70 4.78 13.54 3.42
N VAL A 71 4.27 12.37 3.82
CA VAL A 71 2.96 11.88 3.38
C VAL A 71 1.87 12.78 3.95
N ASN A 72 1.07 13.39 3.06
CA ASN A 72 -0.09 14.17 3.48
C ASN A 72 -1.10 13.25 4.18
N PRO A 73 -1.67 13.68 5.33
CA PRO A 73 -2.63 12.84 6.06
C PRO A 73 -3.86 12.55 5.21
N ILE A 74 -4.41 11.34 5.35
CA ILE A 74 -5.61 10.92 4.62
C ILE A 74 -6.77 11.86 4.96
N SER A 75 -7.44 12.34 3.92
CA SER A 75 -8.61 13.20 4.07
C SER A 75 -9.63 12.58 5.04
N LYS A 76 -10.16 13.39 5.95
CA LYS A 76 -11.14 12.98 6.97
C LYS A 76 -12.38 12.30 6.36
N THR A 77 -12.68 12.58 5.10
CA THR A 77 -13.80 11.95 4.38
C THR A 77 -13.64 10.43 4.27
N PHE A 78 -12.42 9.91 4.04
CA PHE A 78 -12.18 8.47 3.95
C PHE A 78 -12.30 7.78 5.30
N GLN A 79 -11.98 8.50 6.38
CA GLN A 79 -12.09 8.01 7.74
C GLN A 79 -13.56 7.79 8.19
N ASN A 80 -14.53 8.29 7.42
CA ASN A 80 -15.95 8.05 7.64
C ASN A 80 -16.42 6.70 7.10
N HIS A 81 -15.57 5.96 6.37
CA HIS A 81 -15.92 4.63 5.89
C HIS A 81 -16.13 3.68 7.08
N GLU A 82 -17.19 2.87 7.07
CA GLU A 82 -17.59 2.02 8.20
C GLU A 82 -16.47 1.06 8.63
N LEU A 83 -15.76 0.49 7.66
CA LEU A 83 -14.65 -0.45 7.88
C LEU A 83 -13.29 0.24 8.09
N TRP A 84 -13.26 1.57 8.22
CA TRP A 84 -12.01 2.29 8.42
C TRP A 84 -11.37 1.95 9.77
N ASP A 85 -10.11 1.53 9.74
CA ASP A 85 -9.35 1.24 10.96
C ASP A 85 -8.61 2.50 11.43
N LYS A 86 -8.91 2.93 12.66
CA LYS A 86 -8.28 4.10 13.31
C LYS A 86 -6.93 3.77 13.97
N GLY A 87 -6.53 2.50 13.96
CA GLY A 87 -5.23 2.06 14.42
C GLY A 87 -4.10 2.69 13.60
N LYS A 88 -2.94 2.87 14.25
CA LYS A 88 -1.73 3.43 13.63
C LYS A 88 -0.72 2.37 13.20
N GLY A 89 -1.08 1.09 13.25
CA GLY A 89 -0.19 -0.02 12.93
C GLY A 89 -0.20 -0.36 11.44
N TRP A 90 0.80 -1.13 11.01
CA TRP A 90 0.91 -1.64 9.64
C TRP A 90 -0.37 -2.32 9.13
N LYS A 91 -1.02 -3.15 9.96
CA LYS A 91 -2.26 -3.85 9.59
C LYS A 91 -3.43 -2.90 9.32
N SER A 92 -3.59 -1.89 10.16
CA SER A 92 -4.61 -0.84 9.96
C SER A 92 -4.37 -0.08 8.66
N LEU A 93 -3.11 0.25 8.36
CA LEU A 93 -2.72 0.90 7.11
C LEU A 93 -3.01 0.00 5.90
N LEU A 94 -2.66 -1.29 5.94
CA LEU A 94 -2.99 -2.25 4.88
C LEU A 94 -4.51 -2.30 4.63
N ASN A 95 -5.32 -2.43 5.68
CA ASN A 95 -6.78 -2.46 5.57
C ASN A 95 -7.30 -1.19 4.88
N ASN A 96 -6.84 -0.02 5.34
CA ASN A 96 -7.30 1.25 4.80
C ASN A 96 -6.90 1.45 3.33
N VAL A 97 -5.68 1.03 2.95
CA VAL A 97 -5.24 1.04 1.54
C VAL A 97 -6.09 0.07 0.70
N GLN A 98 -6.39 -1.13 1.20
CA GLN A 98 -7.27 -2.07 0.51
C GLN A 98 -8.66 -1.48 0.28
N LEU A 99 -9.25 -0.80 1.27
CA LEU A 99 -10.54 -0.11 1.13
C LEU A 99 -10.50 0.97 0.03
N ILE A 100 -9.42 1.76 -0.03
CA ILE A 100 -9.24 2.79 -1.05
C ILE A 100 -9.12 2.16 -2.45
N LEU A 101 -8.50 0.98 -2.57
CA LEU A 101 -8.32 0.27 -3.84
C LEU A 101 -9.56 -0.52 -4.31
N GLN A 102 -10.50 -0.84 -3.42
CA GLN A 102 -11.69 -1.64 -3.74
C GLN A 102 -12.47 -1.17 -4.98
N PRO A 103 -12.74 0.14 -5.17
CA PRO A 103 -13.47 0.63 -6.35
C PRO A 103 -12.77 0.30 -7.67
N TYR A 104 -11.44 0.23 -7.68
CA TYR A 104 -10.68 -0.19 -8.86
C TYR A 104 -10.89 -1.67 -9.16
N PHE A 105 -10.80 -2.52 -8.14
CA PHE A 105 -11.01 -3.96 -8.30
C PHE A 105 -12.43 -4.24 -8.79
N TYR A 106 -13.44 -3.66 -8.14
CA TYR A 106 -14.84 -3.85 -8.51
C TYR A 106 -15.14 -3.36 -9.92
N PHE A 107 -14.60 -2.20 -10.31
CA PHE A 107 -14.76 -1.72 -11.68
C PHE A 107 -14.17 -2.71 -12.69
N ASN A 108 -12.96 -3.20 -12.46
CA ASN A 108 -12.32 -4.18 -13.36
C ASN A 108 -13.10 -5.50 -13.45
N PHE A 109 -13.70 -5.97 -12.35
CA PHE A 109 -14.58 -7.14 -12.37
C PHE A 109 -15.84 -6.91 -13.19
N ILE A 110 -16.51 -5.78 -12.96
CA ILE A 110 -17.76 -5.42 -13.64
C ILE A 110 -17.52 -5.11 -15.13
N LEU A 111 -16.35 -4.58 -15.50
CA LEU A 111 -16.03 -4.19 -16.87
C LEU A 111 -16.14 -5.36 -17.86
N LYS A 112 -15.83 -6.59 -17.42
CA LYS A 112 -16.04 -7.80 -18.24
C LYS A 112 -17.52 -8.06 -18.52
N TRP A 113 -18.37 -7.86 -17.52
CA TRP A 113 -19.83 -8.01 -17.64
C TRP A 113 -20.45 -6.90 -18.48
N LEU A 114 -19.96 -5.67 -18.39
CA LEU A 114 -20.46 -4.55 -19.21
C LEU A 114 -20.25 -4.76 -20.71
N LYS A 115 -19.30 -5.61 -21.11
CA LYS A 115 -19.15 -6.03 -22.51
C LYS A 115 -20.29 -6.94 -22.98
N VAL A 116 -20.90 -7.68 -22.07
CA VAL A 116 -22.02 -8.60 -22.35
C VAL A 116 -23.37 -7.89 -22.18
N LEU A 117 -23.49 -7.08 -21.13
CA LEU A 117 -24.69 -6.33 -20.75
C LEU A 117 -24.34 -4.85 -20.64
N PRO A 118 -24.43 -4.07 -21.73
CA PRO A 118 -24.01 -2.68 -21.72
C PRO A 118 -24.98 -1.83 -20.89
N ILE A 119 -24.50 -1.38 -19.73
CA ILE A 119 -25.19 -0.43 -18.84
C ILE A 119 -24.33 0.84 -18.73
N PRO A 120 -24.61 1.88 -19.53
CA PRO A 120 -23.77 3.08 -19.61
C PRO A 120 -23.59 3.83 -18.29
N GLN A 121 -24.57 3.75 -17.39
CA GLN A 121 -24.51 4.42 -16.09
C GLN A 121 -23.41 3.84 -15.21
N LEU A 122 -23.19 2.52 -15.27
CA LEU A 122 -22.13 1.85 -14.52
C LEU A 122 -20.76 2.13 -15.12
N SER A 123 -20.64 2.20 -16.45
CA SER A 123 -19.37 2.56 -17.09
C SER A 123 -18.94 4.00 -16.84
N LEU A 124 -19.89 4.91 -16.54
CA LEU A 124 -19.61 6.31 -16.19
C LEU A 124 -19.48 6.55 -14.67
N GLY A 125 -20.23 5.81 -13.86
CA GLY A 125 -20.26 6.01 -12.39
C GLY A 125 -18.95 5.64 -11.71
N PHE A 126 -18.37 4.48 -12.06
CA PHE A 126 -17.12 4.02 -11.46
C PHE A 126 -15.93 4.95 -11.74
N PRO A 127 -15.69 5.42 -12.98
CA PRO A 127 -14.64 6.40 -13.25
C PRO A 127 -14.77 7.70 -12.44
N ARG A 128 -16.00 8.17 -12.19
CA ARG A 128 -16.23 9.36 -11.34
C ARG A 128 -15.85 9.12 -9.89
N LEU A 129 -16.20 7.95 -9.35
CA LEU A 129 -15.79 7.55 -8.00
C LEU A 129 -14.26 7.41 -7.91
N ILE A 130 -13.64 6.76 -8.90
CA ILE A 130 -12.19 6.61 -9.02
C ILE A 130 -11.49 7.98 -9.09
N ALA A 131 -12.02 8.94 -9.85
CA ALA A 131 -11.48 10.29 -9.90
C ALA A 131 -11.48 10.97 -8.52
N LYS A 132 -12.55 10.79 -7.72
CA LYS A 132 -12.62 11.28 -6.34
C LYS A 132 -11.62 10.62 -5.40
N ILE A 133 -11.27 9.37 -5.66
CA ILE A 133 -10.23 8.65 -4.92
C ILE A 133 -8.83 9.14 -5.31
N ASN A 134 -8.62 9.45 -6.59
CA ASN A 134 -7.35 9.96 -7.10
C ASN A 134 -7.05 11.41 -6.69
N GLU A 135 -8.04 12.17 -6.24
CA GLU A 135 -7.82 13.46 -5.57
C GLU A 135 -7.03 13.30 -4.25
N VAL A 136 -6.83 12.07 -3.75
CA VAL A 136 -5.97 11.79 -2.60
C VAL A 136 -4.53 11.58 -3.05
N ASP A 137 -3.62 12.40 -2.49
CA ASP A 137 -2.18 12.38 -2.76
C ASP A 137 -1.48 11.03 -2.51
N TYR A 138 -2.11 10.12 -1.76
CA TYR A 138 -1.56 8.82 -1.35
C TYR A 138 -1.00 7.99 -2.52
N LEU A 139 -1.70 7.97 -3.67
CA LEU A 139 -1.29 7.21 -4.85
C LEU A 139 -0.41 8.03 -5.79
N HIS A 140 -0.51 9.36 -5.74
CA HIS A 140 0.31 10.26 -6.57
C HIS A 140 1.80 10.12 -6.24
N TYR A 141 2.16 9.97 -4.96
CA TYR A 141 3.54 9.74 -4.55
C TYR A 141 4.14 8.43 -5.12
N LEU A 142 3.35 7.35 -5.13
CA LEU A 142 3.77 6.05 -5.67
C LEU A 142 3.91 6.08 -7.20
N VAL A 143 3.03 6.82 -7.88
CA VAL A 143 3.09 7.01 -9.34
C VAL A 143 4.25 7.94 -9.73
N TYR A 144 4.54 8.97 -8.94
CA TYR A 144 5.65 9.90 -9.22
C TYR A 144 7.02 9.28 -8.95
N LEU A 145 7.14 8.46 -7.90
CA LEU A 145 8.35 7.67 -7.64
C LEU A 145 8.52 6.47 -8.57
N TRP A 146 7.53 6.15 -9.42
CA TRP A 146 7.60 4.99 -10.30
C TRP A 146 8.82 5.05 -11.21
N ASP A 147 9.15 6.23 -11.74
CA ASP A 147 10.35 6.43 -12.56
C ASP A 147 11.62 6.15 -11.74
N ASP A 148 11.75 6.71 -10.53
CA ASP A 148 12.90 6.46 -9.65
C ASP A 148 13.05 4.97 -9.26
N PHE A 149 11.93 4.26 -9.07
CA PHE A 149 11.93 2.83 -8.76
C PHE A 149 12.39 1.97 -9.94
N CYS A 150 11.91 2.26 -11.16
CA CYS A 150 12.29 1.54 -12.36
C CYS A 150 13.80 1.64 -12.66
N TYR A 151 14.43 2.77 -12.34
CA TYR A 151 15.87 2.98 -12.56
C TYR A 151 16.77 2.49 -11.40
N SER A 152 16.21 2.10 -10.26
CA SER A 152 16.99 1.57 -9.12
C SER A 152 17.40 0.09 -9.27
N SER A 153 16.94 -0.57 -10.33
CA SER A 153 17.22 -1.99 -10.62
C SER A 153 18.30 -2.19 -11.70
N ALA A 154 19.33 -1.34 -11.70
CA ALA A 154 20.54 -1.47 -12.50
C ALA A 154 21.73 -1.93 -11.65
#